data_AF-A0A9Q0BYI5-F1
#
_entry.id   AF-A0A9Q0BYI5-F1
#
_cell.length_a   1.000
_cell.length_b   1.000
_cell.length_c   1.000
_cell.angle_alpha   90.00
_cell.angle_beta   90.00
_cell.angle_gamma   90.00
#
_symmetry.space_group_name_H-M   'P 1'
#
loop_
_entity.id
_entity.type
_entity.pdbx_description
1 polymer ?
#
loop_
_entity_poly.entity_id
_entity_poly.type
_entity_poly.pdbx_seq_one_letter_code
_entity_poly.pdbx_strand_id
1 'polypeptide(L)'
;MSDDQQTDPAAEASAEELREALADPELAGQVRDVLRHLGSAPFDPLAGAFGQQPGLDRAAAAREAAARPLAGRTVVVDPGHQLGNARFPREVGRLVDARGLRKPCNSTGTATDAGYPEATFAWEVATRVRDRLRSLGARVVLTRTADSASRWGPCVDERGRAADGADLLLSIHGDGAAPGASGFHVIVGDRYGPRGRSTAYARDTRAALQRAGFTRSTYVGAGSALSFRDDLGTLNWAEPPAVMVELGNMRNRGDAAVMTIPAGQARYARALARAARTFLTR
;
A
#
# COMPACT_ATOMS: atom_id res chain seq x y z
N MET A 1 35.18 -42.51 4.81
CA MET A 1 34.99 -41.57 3.69
C MET A 1 33.79 -40.73 4.04
N SER A 2 34.00 -39.43 4.00
CA SER A 2 33.31 -38.31 4.62
C SER A 2 31.81 -38.23 4.34
N ASP A 3 31.01 -38.06 5.41
CA ASP A 3 29.65 -37.52 5.34
C ASP A 3 29.75 -36.00 5.18
N ASP A 4 29.45 -35.49 4.00
CA ASP A 4 29.22 -34.06 3.77
C ASP A 4 27.84 -33.69 4.33
N GLN A 5 27.82 -33.05 5.50
CA GLN A 5 26.65 -32.34 5.99
C GLN A 5 26.44 -31.09 5.14
N GLN A 6 25.50 -31.18 4.20
CA GLN A 6 25.03 -30.03 3.43
C GLN A 6 24.17 -29.16 4.35
N THR A 7 24.69 -28.00 4.74
CA THR A 7 23.96 -26.99 5.51
C THR A 7 22.84 -26.38 4.66
N ASP A 8 21.68 -26.17 5.28
CA ASP A 8 20.52 -25.58 4.65
C ASP A 8 20.79 -24.08 4.34
N PRO A 9 20.73 -23.64 3.08
CA PRO A 9 20.97 -22.23 2.71
C PRO A 9 19.99 -21.25 3.37
N ALA A 10 18.82 -21.70 3.81
CA ALA A 10 17.90 -20.87 4.60
C ALA A 10 18.39 -20.65 6.05
N ALA A 11 19.11 -21.62 6.62
CA ALA A 11 19.71 -21.51 7.95
C ALA A 11 20.94 -20.59 7.93
N GLU A 12 21.70 -20.60 6.83
CA GLU A 12 22.83 -19.67 6.63
C GLU A 12 22.35 -18.23 6.40
N ALA A 13 21.30 -18.03 5.60
CA ALA A 13 20.67 -16.72 5.42
C ALA A 13 20.13 -16.15 6.75
N SER A 14 19.54 -17.00 7.60
CA SER A 14 19.05 -16.62 8.92
C SER A 14 20.18 -16.25 9.89
N ALA A 15 21.36 -16.85 9.75
CA ALA A 15 22.53 -16.55 10.58
C ALA A 15 23.23 -15.25 10.12
N GLU A 16 23.23 -14.94 8.83
CA GLU A 16 23.71 -13.68 8.26
C GLU A 16 22.83 -12.50 8.72
N GLU A 17 21.51 -12.65 8.63
CA GLU A 17 20.53 -11.64 9.10
C GLU A 17 20.64 -11.40 10.62
N LEU A 18 20.92 -12.44 11.41
CA LEU A 18 21.20 -12.30 12.86
C LEU A 18 22.52 -11.56 13.12
N ARG A 19 23.56 -11.79 12.31
CA ARG A 19 24.85 -11.12 12.44
C ARG A 19 24.77 -9.64 12.07
N GLU A 20 24.02 -9.29 11.03
CA GLU A 20 23.74 -7.89 10.66
C GLU A 20 22.91 -7.18 11.73
N ALA A 21 21.90 -7.86 12.30
CA ALA A 21 21.10 -7.33 13.40
C ALA A 21 21.93 -7.05 14.67
N LEU A 22 22.95 -7.86 14.95
CA LEU A 22 23.86 -7.68 16.10
C LEU A 22 24.98 -6.65 15.87
N ALA A 23 25.15 -6.17 14.64
CA ALA A 23 26.07 -5.07 14.31
C ALA A 23 25.47 -3.68 14.58
N ASP A 24 24.15 -3.60 14.84
CA ASP A 24 23.47 -2.38 15.29
C ASP A 24 23.66 -2.18 16.81
N PRO A 25 24.36 -1.12 17.26
CA PRO A 25 24.63 -0.88 18.68
C PRO A 25 23.36 -0.65 19.52
N GLU A 26 22.25 -0.24 18.91
CA GLU A 26 20.97 -0.04 19.59
C GLU A 26 20.24 -1.38 19.82
N LEU A 27 20.31 -2.30 18.84
CA LEU A 27 19.72 -3.64 18.92
C LEU A 27 20.54 -4.59 19.81
N ALA A 28 21.87 -4.48 19.75
CA ALA A 28 22.79 -5.24 20.61
C ALA A 28 22.60 -4.91 22.10
N GLY A 29 22.16 -3.69 22.42
CA GLY A 29 21.77 -3.27 23.77
C GLY A 29 20.49 -3.95 24.26
N GLN A 30 19.48 -4.05 23.40
CA GLN A 30 18.19 -4.67 23.71
C GLN A 30 18.31 -6.19 23.90
N VAL A 31 19.12 -6.87 23.09
CA VAL A 31 19.39 -8.32 23.22
C VAL A 31 20.17 -8.62 24.51
N ARG A 32 21.16 -7.79 24.87
CA ARG A 32 21.90 -7.93 26.13
C ARG A 32 21.05 -7.70 27.37
N ASP A 33 20.07 -6.80 27.32
CA ASP A 33 19.14 -6.58 28.42
C ASP A 33 18.17 -7.76 28.62
N VAL A 34 17.72 -8.37 27.52
CA VAL A 34 16.91 -9.61 27.58
C VAL A 34 17.72 -10.77 28.18
N LEU A 35 18.97 -10.94 27.76
CA LEU A 35 19.84 -12.00 28.29
C LEU A 35 20.26 -11.75 29.75
N ARG A 36 20.39 -10.49 30.19
CA ARG A 36 20.65 -10.15 31.61
C ARG A 36 19.47 -10.44 32.54
N HIS A 37 18.24 -10.37 32.04
CA HIS A 37 17.04 -10.71 32.80
C HIS A 37 16.75 -12.21 32.87
N LEU A 38 17.52 -13.03 32.14
CA LEU A 38 17.45 -14.51 32.19
C LEU A 38 18.53 -15.12 33.09
N GLY A 39 18.97 -14.38 34.11
CA GLY A 39 19.89 -14.87 35.13
C GLY A 39 19.33 -16.06 35.91
N SER A 40 19.84 -17.25 35.55
CA SER A 40 20.07 -18.44 36.39
C SER A 40 19.42 -18.42 37.79
N ALA A 41 18.16 -18.85 37.85
CA ALA A 41 17.58 -19.42 39.08
C ALA A 41 17.76 -20.96 39.02
N PRO A 42 18.09 -21.63 40.14
CA PRO A 42 18.17 -23.08 40.17
C PRO A 42 16.78 -23.68 39.90
N PHE A 43 16.73 -24.66 39.00
CA PHE A 43 15.53 -25.43 38.67
C PHE A 43 15.21 -26.34 39.86
N ASP A 44 14.14 -26.05 40.59
CA ASP A 44 13.63 -26.89 41.68
C ASP A 44 12.47 -27.75 41.13
N PRO A 45 12.61 -29.08 40.99
CA PRO A 45 11.63 -29.90 40.32
C PRO A 45 10.63 -30.47 41.35
N LEU A 46 9.75 -29.63 41.89
CA LEU A 46 8.59 -30.12 42.66
C LEU A 46 7.32 -29.34 42.31
N ALA A 47 6.52 -29.99 41.46
CA ALA A 47 5.06 -30.00 41.37
C ALA A 47 4.24 -28.77 41.83
N GLY A 48 3.42 -28.26 40.91
CA GLY A 48 2.09 -27.75 41.25
C GLY A 48 1.65 -26.48 40.52
N ALA A 49 0.66 -26.65 39.65
CA ALA A 49 -0.16 -25.59 39.06
C ALA A 49 0.55 -24.52 38.22
N PHE A 50 0.67 -24.77 36.91
CA PHE A 50 0.65 -23.70 35.92
C PHE A 50 -0.75 -23.07 35.90
N GLY A 51 -1.05 -22.30 36.96
CA GLY A 51 -2.14 -21.34 36.94
C GLY A 51 -1.78 -20.27 35.92
N GLN A 52 -2.65 -20.12 34.92
CA GLN A 52 -2.66 -19.03 33.95
C GLN A 52 -2.36 -17.70 34.65
N GLN A 53 -1.18 -17.10 34.43
CA GLN A 53 -0.83 -15.83 35.07
C GLN A 53 -1.56 -14.67 34.37
N PRO A 54 -2.57 -14.03 34.99
CA PRO A 54 -3.45 -13.08 34.29
C PRO A 54 -2.73 -11.84 33.74
N GLY A 55 -1.55 -11.51 34.27
CA GLY A 55 -0.74 -10.38 33.84
C GLY A 55 0.04 -10.61 32.54
N LEU A 56 0.51 -11.85 32.30
CA LEU A 56 1.24 -12.20 31.07
C LEU A 56 0.29 -12.25 29.87
N ASP A 57 -0.92 -12.77 30.08
CA ASP A 57 -1.97 -12.84 29.06
C ASP A 57 -2.44 -11.42 28.65
N ARG A 58 -2.54 -10.50 29.61
CA ARG A 58 -2.93 -9.10 29.32
C ARG A 58 -1.83 -8.33 28.58
N ALA A 59 -0.56 -8.56 28.92
CA ALA A 59 0.58 -7.96 28.23
C ALA A 59 0.76 -8.52 26.81
N ALA A 60 0.54 -9.83 26.61
CA ALA A 60 0.54 -10.47 25.30
C ALA A 60 -0.61 -9.95 24.42
N ALA A 61 -1.83 -9.86 24.95
CA ALA A 61 -2.97 -9.30 24.24
C ALA A 61 -2.76 -7.81 23.86
N ALA A 62 -2.16 -7.01 24.75
CA ALA A 62 -1.81 -5.62 24.45
C ALA A 62 -0.75 -5.50 23.35
N ARG A 63 0.25 -6.40 23.33
CA ARG A 63 1.26 -6.48 22.26
C ARG A 63 0.65 -6.91 20.93
N GLU A 64 -0.26 -7.87 20.93
CA GLU A 64 -0.96 -8.32 19.73
C GLU A 64 -1.88 -7.22 19.17
N ALA A 65 -2.62 -6.51 20.03
CA ALA A 65 -3.42 -5.36 19.64
C ALA A 65 -2.55 -4.23 19.06
N ALA A 66 -1.37 -3.96 19.65
CA ALA A 66 -0.42 -2.99 19.12
C ALA A 66 0.20 -3.44 17.77
N ALA A 67 0.38 -4.76 17.57
CA ALA A 67 0.90 -5.33 16.33
C ALA A 67 -0.12 -5.27 15.17
N ARG A 68 -1.42 -5.26 15.48
CA ARG A 68 -2.52 -5.26 14.49
C ARG A 68 -3.38 -3.99 14.58
N PRO A 69 -2.79 -2.80 14.37
CA PRO A 69 -3.48 -1.52 14.58
C PRO A 69 -4.66 -1.27 13.64
N LEU A 70 -4.85 -2.09 12.60
CA LEU A 70 -5.96 -2.02 11.66
C LEU A 70 -6.93 -3.20 11.77
N ALA A 71 -6.86 -3.98 12.85
CA ALA A 71 -7.85 -5.01 13.13
C ALA A 71 -9.27 -4.43 13.09
N GLY A 72 -10.18 -5.12 12.40
CA GLY A 72 -11.56 -4.68 12.19
C GLY A 72 -11.78 -3.64 11.10
N ARG A 73 -10.71 -3.10 10.49
CA ARG A 73 -10.83 -2.15 9.37
C ARG A 73 -10.87 -2.86 8.02
N THR A 74 -11.68 -2.34 7.12
CA THR A 74 -11.74 -2.73 5.71
C THR A 74 -11.17 -1.63 4.84
N VAL A 75 -10.16 -1.95 4.04
CA VAL A 75 -9.59 -1.05 3.04
C VAL A 75 -9.80 -1.61 1.65
N VAL A 76 -10.38 -0.81 0.76
CA VAL A 76 -10.38 -1.11 -0.68
C VAL A 76 -9.14 -0.48 -1.30
N VAL A 77 -8.38 -1.30 -2.02
CA VAL A 77 -7.23 -0.85 -2.81
C VAL A 77 -7.58 -1.08 -4.27
N ASP A 78 -7.57 -0.02 -5.07
CA ASP A 78 -7.89 -0.02 -6.49
C ASP A 78 -6.60 0.15 -7.30
N PRO A 79 -6.01 -0.94 -7.84
CA PRO A 79 -4.96 -0.81 -8.83
C PRO A 79 -5.59 -0.34 -10.15
N GLY A 80 -5.21 0.87 -10.58
CA GLY A 80 -5.64 1.49 -11.83
C GLY A 80 -5.56 0.54 -13.03
N HIS A 81 -6.48 0.74 -13.98
CA HIS A 81 -6.48 0.07 -15.28
C HIS A 81 -6.53 -1.47 -15.22
N GLN A 82 -6.17 -2.11 -16.33
CA GLN A 82 -5.89 -3.54 -16.49
C GLN A 82 -5.06 -3.71 -17.76
N LEU A 83 -4.02 -4.55 -17.73
CA LEU A 83 -3.06 -4.71 -18.82
C LEU A 83 -3.73 -5.03 -20.17
N GLY A 84 -4.77 -5.87 -20.16
CA GLY A 84 -5.46 -6.28 -21.37
C GLY A 84 -6.41 -5.25 -21.97
N ASN A 85 -6.69 -4.11 -21.32
CA ASN A 85 -7.71 -3.14 -21.75
C ASN A 85 -7.59 -2.73 -23.23
N ALA A 86 -6.38 -2.63 -23.78
CA ALA A 86 -6.15 -2.28 -25.18
C ALA A 86 -6.75 -3.30 -26.19
N ARG A 87 -7.03 -4.53 -25.76
CA ARG A 87 -7.64 -5.60 -26.56
C ARG A 87 -9.16 -5.63 -26.47
N PHE A 88 -9.77 -4.81 -25.62
CA PHE A 88 -11.21 -4.76 -25.34
C PHE A 88 -11.78 -3.34 -25.52
N PRO A 89 -11.57 -2.68 -26.68
CA PRO A 89 -11.94 -1.28 -26.86
C PRO A 89 -13.46 -1.04 -26.76
N ARG A 90 -14.30 -2.03 -27.08
CA ARG A 90 -15.76 -1.90 -26.98
C ARG A 90 -16.22 -1.87 -25.52
N GLU A 91 -15.68 -2.76 -24.69
CA GLU A 91 -16.00 -2.89 -23.27
C GLU A 91 -15.44 -1.70 -22.49
N VAL A 92 -14.16 -1.38 -22.72
CA VAL A 92 -13.44 -0.27 -22.07
C VAL A 92 -14.02 1.09 -22.47
N GLY A 93 -14.41 1.24 -23.75
CA GLY A 93 -14.96 2.49 -24.29
C GLY A 93 -16.45 2.72 -23.99
N ARG A 94 -17.19 1.69 -23.53
CA ARG A 94 -18.61 1.81 -23.19
C ARG A 94 -18.82 2.86 -22.11
N LEU A 95 -19.73 3.81 -22.33
CA LEU A 95 -20.02 4.83 -21.33
C LEU A 95 -20.77 4.24 -20.12
N VAL A 96 -20.28 4.57 -18.92
CA VAL A 96 -20.88 4.24 -17.61
C VAL A 96 -21.28 5.51 -16.87
N ASP A 97 -22.11 5.35 -15.85
CA ASP A 97 -22.47 6.45 -14.96
C ASP A 97 -21.34 6.71 -13.95
N ALA A 98 -20.67 7.86 -14.06
CA ALA A 98 -19.65 8.36 -13.15
C ALA A 98 -20.24 9.29 -12.06
N ARG A 99 -21.51 9.05 -11.68
CA ARG A 99 -22.34 9.77 -10.71
C ARG A 99 -22.68 11.18 -11.20
N GLY A 100 -23.61 11.24 -12.16
CA GLY A 100 -24.05 12.51 -12.76
C GLY A 100 -23.21 12.96 -13.97
N LEU A 101 -22.29 12.09 -14.42
CA LEU A 101 -21.47 12.25 -15.62
C LEU A 101 -21.46 10.93 -16.38
N ARG A 102 -21.20 10.97 -17.69
CA ARG A 102 -20.97 9.78 -18.52
C ARG A 102 -19.50 9.73 -18.89
N LYS A 103 -18.81 8.63 -18.58
CA LYS A 103 -17.39 8.43 -18.92
C LYS A 103 -17.16 7.03 -19.46
N PRO A 104 -16.10 6.81 -20.27
CA PRO A 104 -15.70 5.45 -20.63
C PRO A 104 -15.56 4.58 -19.39
N CYS A 105 -15.99 3.32 -19.51
CA CYS A 105 -15.92 2.30 -18.47
C CYS A 105 -14.52 2.26 -17.87
N ASN A 106 -13.49 2.26 -18.70
CA ASN A 106 -12.11 2.21 -18.24
C ASN A 106 -11.20 2.90 -19.29
N SER A 107 -9.89 2.88 -19.08
CA SER A 107 -8.90 3.26 -20.09
C SER A 107 -7.69 2.33 -20.03
N THR A 108 -6.83 2.36 -21.05
CA THR A 108 -5.61 1.55 -21.10
C THR A 108 -4.58 1.94 -20.04
N GLY A 109 -4.63 3.20 -19.56
CA GLY A 109 -3.54 3.82 -18.83
C GLY A 109 -2.41 4.27 -19.76
N THR A 110 -1.37 4.87 -19.17
CA THR A 110 -0.12 5.23 -19.84
C THR A 110 0.94 4.11 -19.73
N ALA A 111 2.17 4.41 -20.11
CA ALA A 111 3.34 3.56 -19.91
C ALA A 111 4.59 4.42 -19.78
N THR A 112 5.69 3.83 -19.32
CA THR A 112 7.01 4.45 -19.50
C THR A 112 7.41 4.42 -20.97
N ASP A 113 8.41 5.22 -21.35
CA ASP A 113 8.95 5.20 -22.72
C ASP A 113 9.63 3.86 -23.08
N ALA A 114 10.05 3.09 -22.06
CA ALA A 114 10.56 1.73 -22.23
C ALA A 114 9.44 0.67 -22.31
N GLY A 115 8.17 1.08 -22.28
CA GLY A 115 7.02 0.18 -22.42
C GLY A 115 6.56 -0.49 -21.14
N TYR A 116 6.99 -0.03 -19.95
CA TYR A 116 6.47 -0.54 -18.68
C TYR A 116 5.05 0.02 -18.44
N PRO A 117 3.99 -0.82 -18.43
CA PRO A 117 2.60 -0.32 -18.42
C PRO A 117 2.18 0.22 -17.06
N GLU A 118 1.34 1.27 -17.05
CA GLU A 118 0.75 1.81 -15.82
C GLU A 118 -0.06 0.75 -15.06
N ALA A 119 -0.84 -0.07 -15.78
CA ALA A 119 -1.61 -1.15 -15.18
C ALA A 119 -0.72 -2.12 -14.37
N THR A 120 0.44 -2.48 -14.91
CA THR A 120 1.40 -3.35 -14.23
C THR A 120 2.01 -2.64 -13.02
N PHE A 121 2.45 -1.39 -13.17
CA PHE A 121 2.95 -0.59 -12.06
C PHE A 121 1.95 -0.48 -10.90
N ALA A 122 0.71 -0.10 -11.20
CA ALA A 122 -0.35 0.03 -10.22
C ALA A 122 -0.65 -1.30 -9.51
N TRP A 123 -0.66 -2.42 -10.26
CA TRP A 123 -0.82 -3.76 -9.69
C TRP A 123 0.29 -4.12 -8.71
N GLU A 124 1.54 -3.92 -9.10
CA GLU A 124 2.71 -4.23 -8.29
C GLU A 124 2.72 -3.41 -6.98
N VAL A 125 2.39 -2.12 -7.03
CA VAL A 125 2.31 -1.32 -5.81
C VAL A 125 1.09 -1.73 -4.96
N ALA A 126 -0.07 -1.93 -5.57
CA ALA A 126 -1.30 -2.28 -4.85
C ALA A 126 -1.22 -3.62 -4.12
N THR A 127 -0.59 -4.63 -4.71
CA THR A 127 -0.37 -5.94 -4.06
C THR A 127 0.55 -5.82 -2.84
N ARG A 128 1.62 -5.04 -2.94
CA ARG A 128 2.50 -4.73 -1.79
C ARG A 128 1.77 -3.93 -0.70
N VAL A 129 0.91 -2.97 -1.09
CA VAL A 129 0.06 -2.24 -0.14
C VAL A 129 -0.91 -3.19 0.56
N ARG A 130 -1.58 -4.07 -0.19
CA ARG A 130 -2.49 -5.10 0.36
C ARG A 130 -1.78 -5.94 1.41
N ASP A 131 -0.60 -6.48 1.09
CA ASP A 131 0.13 -7.36 2.00
C ASP A 131 0.54 -6.63 3.27
N ARG A 132 0.96 -5.37 3.16
CA ARG A 132 1.30 -4.54 4.32
C ARG A 132 0.08 -4.16 5.17
N LEU A 133 -1.06 -3.87 4.56
CA LEU A 133 -2.28 -3.56 5.30
C LEU A 133 -2.85 -4.80 5.99
N ARG A 134 -2.78 -5.98 5.34
CA ARG A 134 -3.15 -7.27 5.94
C ARG A 134 -2.24 -7.61 7.12
N SER A 135 -0.93 -7.37 7.03
CA SER A 135 -0.02 -7.58 8.15
C SER A 135 -0.32 -6.66 9.35
N LEU A 136 -1.00 -5.52 9.12
CA LEU A 136 -1.48 -4.62 10.17
C LEU A 136 -2.88 -4.99 10.69
N GLY A 137 -3.49 -6.07 10.18
CA GLY A 137 -4.80 -6.57 10.62
C GLY A 137 -6.00 -6.13 9.80
N ALA A 138 -5.83 -5.33 8.75
CA ALA A 138 -6.93 -4.89 7.90
C ALA A 138 -7.46 -6.02 7.00
N ARG A 139 -8.78 -6.06 6.79
CA ARG A 139 -9.37 -6.74 5.63
C ARG A 139 -9.09 -5.87 4.40
N VAL A 140 -8.52 -6.47 3.35
CA VAL A 140 -8.22 -5.75 2.11
C VAL A 140 -8.95 -6.39 0.93
N VAL A 141 -9.72 -5.55 0.23
CA VAL A 141 -10.39 -5.88 -1.03
C VAL A 141 -9.64 -5.19 -2.18
N LEU A 142 -9.27 -5.95 -3.20
CA LEU A 142 -8.74 -5.39 -4.45
C LEU A 142 -9.88 -5.26 -5.46
N THR A 143 -9.92 -4.17 -6.23
CA THR A 143 -10.95 -4.00 -7.28
C THR A 143 -10.74 -4.93 -8.47
N ARG A 144 -9.53 -5.44 -8.68
CA ARG A 144 -9.22 -6.50 -9.65
C ARG A 144 -8.32 -7.58 -9.05
N THR A 145 -8.29 -8.76 -9.66
CA THR A 145 -7.62 -9.95 -9.12
C THR A 145 -6.31 -10.32 -9.81
N ALA A 146 -5.96 -9.66 -10.91
CA ALA A 146 -4.71 -9.91 -11.62
C ALA A 146 -4.30 -8.73 -12.51
N ASP A 147 -3.03 -8.72 -12.91
CA ASP A 147 -2.53 -8.02 -14.10
C ASP A 147 -2.52 -8.97 -15.30
N SER A 148 -3.46 -8.79 -16.22
CA SER A 148 -3.86 -9.81 -17.19
C SER A 148 -4.00 -9.19 -18.57
N ALA A 149 -3.15 -9.60 -19.50
CA ALA A 149 -3.23 -9.17 -20.90
C ALA A 149 -4.46 -9.73 -21.64
N SER A 150 -5.07 -10.81 -21.14
CA SER A 150 -6.24 -11.48 -21.74
C SER A 150 -7.59 -11.05 -21.16
N ARG A 151 -7.63 -10.05 -20.27
CA ARG A 151 -8.86 -9.57 -19.63
C ARG A 151 -8.88 -8.04 -19.61
N TRP A 152 -10.07 -7.46 -19.64
CA TRP A 152 -10.26 -6.05 -19.28
C TRP A 152 -10.62 -5.92 -17.79
N GLY A 153 -10.41 -4.72 -17.24
CA GLY A 153 -10.62 -4.44 -15.81
C GLY A 153 -11.99 -3.84 -15.52
N PRO A 154 -12.46 -3.90 -14.27
CA PRO A 154 -13.77 -3.36 -13.87
C PRO A 154 -13.90 -1.88 -14.26
N CYS A 155 -15.14 -1.46 -14.49
CA CYS A 155 -15.43 -0.07 -14.84
C CYS A 155 -15.19 0.87 -13.66
N VAL A 156 -14.94 2.16 -13.93
CA VAL A 156 -14.66 3.19 -12.90
C VAL A 156 -15.78 3.32 -11.87
N ASP A 157 -17.03 3.08 -12.26
CA ASP A 157 -18.18 3.13 -11.36
C ASP A 157 -18.25 1.89 -10.46
N GLU A 158 -17.95 0.70 -11.00
CA GLU A 158 -17.81 -0.53 -10.22
C GLU A 158 -16.67 -0.44 -9.21
N ARG A 159 -15.52 0.14 -9.59
CA ARG A 159 -14.36 0.35 -8.71
C ARG A 159 -14.72 1.23 -7.51
N GLY A 160 -15.48 2.30 -7.73
CA GLY A 160 -15.94 3.19 -6.65
C GLY A 160 -16.95 2.49 -5.74
N ARG A 161 -17.94 1.78 -6.31
CA ARG A 161 -18.97 1.05 -5.55
C ARG A 161 -18.42 -0.14 -4.78
N ALA A 162 -17.29 -0.72 -5.20
CA ALA A 162 -16.61 -1.77 -4.45
C ALA A 162 -16.19 -1.34 -3.03
N ALA A 163 -16.15 -0.03 -2.75
CA ALA A 163 -15.86 0.54 -1.44
C ALA A 163 -17.09 0.74 -0.53
N ASP A 164 -18.29 0.33 -0.97
CA ASP A 164 -19.47 0.35 -0.11
C ASP A 164 -19.24 -0.51 1.16
N GLY A 165 -19.58 0.04 2.32
CA GLY A 165 -19.31 -0.54 3.63
C GLY A 165 -17.83 -0.67 4.04
N ALA A 166 -16.88 -0.11 3.28
CA ALA A 166 -15.47 -0.07 3.67
C ALA A 166 -15.13 1.17 4.52
N ASP A 167 -13.95 1.19 5.14
CA ASP A 167 -13.47 2.33 5.93
C ASP A 167 -12.67 3.34 5.11
N LEU A 168 -12.12 2.89 3.97
CA LEU A 168 -11.17 3.65 3.16
C LEU A 168 -11.10 3.07 1.74
N LEU A 169 -11.01 3.97 0.75
CA LEU A 169 -10.62 3.62 -0.62
C LEU A 169 -9.29 4.29 -0.98
N LEU A 170 -8.35 3.51 -1.50
CA LEU A 170 -7.09 3.99 -2.07
C LEU A 170 -6.99 3.53 -3.52
N SER A 171 -7.08 4.45 -4.47
CA SER A 171 -6.83 4.19 -5.88
C SER A 171 -5.40 4.58 -6.25
N ILE A 172 -4.68 3.70 -6.95
CA ILE A 172 -3.23 3.81 -7.21
C ILE A 172 -3.00 3.85 -8.72
N HIS A 173 -2.29 4.89 -9.17
CA HIS A 173 -2.04 5.19 -10.58
C HIS A 173 -0.61 5.74 -10.80
N GLY A 174 -0.23 5.85 -12.07
CA GLY A 174 0.94 6.58 -12.52
C GLY A 174 0.57 7.51 -13.67
N ASP A 175 1.07 8.74 -13.66
CA ASP A 175 0.61 9.77 -14.59
C ASP A 175 1.41 9.77 -15.90
N GLY A 176 0.86 10.43 -16.93
CA GLY A 176 1.53 10.71 -18.18
C GLY A 176 1.54 12.21 -18.48
N ALA A 177 2.69 12.86 -18.28
CA ALA A 177 2.88 14.28 -18.54
C ALA A 177 4.14 14.54 -19.38
N ALA A 178 4.47 15.82 -19.61
CA ALA A 178 5.70 16.19 -20.32
C ALA A 178 6.95 15.56 -19.66
N PRO A 179 7.99 15.15 -20.40
CA PRO A 179 9.12 14.42 -19.83
C PRO A 179 9.89 15.16 -18.71
N GLY A 180 9.88 16.49 -18.72
CA GLY A 180 10.48 17.32 -17.67
C GLY A 180 9.64 17.48 -16.40
N ALA A 181 8.36 17.09 -16.44
CA ALA A 181 7.44 17.13 -15.30
C ALA A 181 7.63 15.88 -14.43
N SER A 182 7.64 16.00 -13.11
CA SER A 182 7.88 14.86 -12.20
C SER A 182 7.14 15.02 -10.87
N GLY A 183 7.12 13.94 -10.08
CA GLY A 183 6.60 13.93 -8.73
C GLY A 183 5.12 13.54 -8.62
N PHE A 184 4.73 13.17 -7.40
CA PHE A 184 3.40 12.62 -7.13
C PHE A 184 2.35 13.72 -6.89
N HIS A 185 1.08 13.40 -7.13
CA HIS A 185 -0.05 14.18 -6.62
C HIS A 185 -1.19 13.28 -6.11
N VAL A 186 -1.99 13.82 -5.20
CA VAL A 186 -3.10 13.12 -4.55
C VAL A 186 -4.40 13.83 -4.90
N ILE A 187 -5.29 13.09 -5.56
CA ILE A 187 -6.57 13.57 -6.04
C ILE A 187 -7.66 13.26 -5.01
N VAL A 188 -8.48 14.27 -4.72
CA VAL A 188 -9.65 14.19 -3.84
C VAL A 188 -10.90 14.49 -4.66
N GLY A 189 -11.94 13.67 -4.49
CA GLY A 189 -13.26 13.95 -5.04
C GLY A 189 -13.84 15.25 -4.47
N ASP A 190 -14.23 16.19 -5.34
CA ASP A 190 -14.65 17.53 -4.91
C ASP A 190 -16.17 17.66 -4.72
N ARG A 191 -16.94 16.76 -5.33
CA ARG A 191 -18.40 16.87 -5.41
C ARG A 191 -19.18 15.90 -4.51
N TYR A 192 -18.69 14.68 -4.33
CA TYR A 192 -19.39 13.60 -3.63
C TYR A 192 -18.56 13.00 -2.50
N GLY A 193 -19.21 12.25 -1.61
CA GLY A 193 -18.56 11.57 -0.49
C GLY A 193 -18.06 12.53 0.61
N PRO A 194 -17.33 12.01 1.61
CA PRO A 194 -16.93 12.77 2.79
C PRO A 194 -15.67 13.62 2.51
N ARG A 195 -15.81 14.66 1.67
CA ARG A 195 -14.70 15.52 1.18
C ARG A 195 -13.71 15.94 2.27
N GLY A 196 -14.19 16.35 3.44
CA GLY A 196 -13.33 16.75 4.56
C GLY A 196 -12.45 15.60 5.07
N ARG A 197 -13.00 14.39 5.21
CA ARG A 197 -12.23 13.19 5.59
C ARG A 197 -11.29 12.74 4.47
N SER A 198 -11.73 12.77 3.22
CA SER A 198 -10.86 12.46 2.06
C SER A 198 -9.69 13.45 1.95
N THR A 199 -9.91 14.73 2.24
CA THR A 199 -8.85 15.74 2.28
C THR A 199 -7.85 15.48 3.41
N ALA A 200 -8.31 15.06 4.59
CA ALA A 200 -7.41 14.65 5.66
C ALA A 200 -6.56 13.44 5.25
N TYR A 201 -7.17 12.41 4.65
CA TYR A 201 -6.43 11.27 4.13
C TYR A 201 -5.42 11.65 3.04
N ALA A 202 -5.77 12.58 2.15
CA ALA A 202 -4.87 13.07 1.12
C ALA A 202 -3.65 13.80 1.70
N ARG A 203 -3.84 14.56 2.78
CA ARG A 203 -2.73 15.20 3.52
C ARG A 203 -1.81 14.17 4.17
N ASP A 204 -2.36 13.12 4.78
CA ASP A 204 -1.58 12.02 5.36
C ASP A 204 -0.79 11.27 4.29
N THR A 205 -1.43 11.02 3.14
CA THR A 205 -0.83 10.38 1.95
C THR A 205 0.34 11.20 1.42
N ARG A 206 0.12 12.50 1.17
CA ARG A 206 1.17 13.42 0.76
C ARG A 206 2.33 13.44 1.76
N ALA A 207 2.03 13.58 3.05
CA ALA A 207 3.07 13.63 4.08
C ALA A 207 3.87 12.32 4.16
N ALA A 208 3.22 11.16 4.00
CA ALA A 208 3.90 9.87 4.01
C ALA A 208 4.80 9.68 2.78
N LEU A 209 4.36 10.10 1.60
CA LEU A 209 5.18 10.07 0.37
C LEU A 209 6.39 11.02 0.47
N GLN A 210 6.20 12.23 0.99
CA GLN A 210 7.32 13.16 1.23
C GLN A 210 8.34 12.60 2.22
N ARG A 211 7.89 12.01 3.34
CA ARG A 211 8.78 11.34 4.30
C ARG A 211 9.53 10.14 3.69
N ALA A 212 8.97 9.53 2.65
CA ALA A 212 9.63 8.46 1.92
C ALA A 212 10.58 8.97 0.81
N GLY A 213 10.82 10.29 0.73
CA GLY A 213 11.74 10.91 -0.22
C GLY A 213 11.15 11.19 -1.61
N PHE A 214 9.84 11.05 -1.79
CA PHE A 214 9.19 11.41 -3.06
C PHE A 214 8.88 12.91 -3.11
N THR A 215 9.08 13.50 -4.28
CA THR A 215 8.83 14.91 -4.53
C THR A 215 7.37 15.16 -4.92
N ARG A 216 6.87 16.34 -4.56
CA ARG A 216 5.56 16.80 -5.00
C ARG A 216 5.58 17.05 -6.51
N SER A 217 4.44 16.79 -7.15
CA SER A 217 4.25 17.07 -8.57
C SER A 217 4.62 18.51 -8.91
N THR A 218 5.40 18.67 -9.97
CA THR A 218 5.77 19.97 -10.55
C THR A 218 4.72 20.51 -11.53
N TYR A 219 3.67 19.75 -11.83
CA TYR A 219 2.74 20.00 -12.94
C TYR A 219 1.26 19.94 -12.54
N VAL A 220 0.92 19.31 -11.40
CA VAL A 220 -0.45 19.23 -10.86
C VAL A 220 -0.49 19.68 -9.41
N GLY A 221 -1.56 20.38 -9.04
CA GLY A 221 -1.84 20.77 -7.65
C GLY A 221 -1.08 21.98 -7.15
N ALA A 222 -0.53 22.82 -8.05
CA ALA A 222 0.08 24.12 -7.76
C ALA A 222 1.06 24.10 -6.57
N GLY A 223 1.97 23.11 -6.54
CA GLY A 223 2.97 22.93 -5.49
C GLY A 223 2.45 22.31 -4.17
N SER A 224 1.13 22.20 -4.00
CA SER A 224 0.54 21.50 -2.86
C SER A 224 0.53 19.97 -3.02
N ALA A 225 0.66 19.48 -4.26
CA ALA A 225 0.42 18.10 -4.69
C ALA A 225 -0.96 17.54 -4.31
N LEU A 226 -1.94 18.42 -4.03
CA LEU A 226 -3.33 18.06 -3.86
C LEU A 226 -4.12 18.58 -5.07
N SER A 227 -4.97 17.72 -5.64
CA SER A 227 -5.83 18.07 -6.75
C SER A 227 -7.29 17.74 -6.38
N PHE A 228 -8.20 18.69 -6.56
CA PHE A 228 -9.62 18.50 -6.27
C PHE A 228 -10.36 18.40 -7.59
N ARG A 229 -11.07 17.29 -7.80
CA ARG A 229 -11.69 16.95 -9.09
C ARG A 229 -13.06 16.32 -8.87
N ASP A 230 -13.98 16.57 -9.78
CA ASP A 230 -15.33 16.00 -9.78
C ASP A 230 -15.60 15.11 -11.02
N ASP A 231 -14.58 14.87 -11.84
CA ASP A 231 -14.69 14.11 -13.07
C ASP A 231 -14.26 12.63 -12.94
N LEU A 232 -13.96 12.14 -11.73
CA LEU A 232 -13.42 10.78 -11.54
C LEU A 232 -14.47 9.82 -10.98
N GLY A 233 -15.00 8.94 -11.83
CA GLY A 233 -16.07 7.99 -11.47
C GLY A 233 -15.77 7.16 -10.22
N THR A 234 -14.54 6.64 -10.08
CA THR A 234 -14.11 5.89 -8.89
C THR A 234 -14.25 6.71 -7.61
N LEU A 235 -13.81 7.98 -7.62
CA LEU A 235 -13.90 8.85 -6.44
C LEU A 235 -15.32 9.37 -6.21
N ASN A 236 -16.06 9.64 -7.29
CA ASN A 236 -17.43 10.11 -7.20
C ASN A 236 -18.35 9.07 -6.57
N TRP A 237 -18.16 7.78 -6.87
CA TRP A 237 -18.93 6.67 -6.28
C TRP A 237 -18.44 6.21 -4.90
N ALA A 238 -17.27 6.69 -4.44
CA ALA A 238 -16.75 6.29 -3.15
C ALA A 238 -17.56 6.92 -2.01
N GLU A 239 -18.27 6.09 -1.25
CA GLU A 239 -18.95 6.48 -0.02
C GLU A 239 -18.01 6.71 1.18
N PRO A 240 -16.95 5.90 1.40
CA PRO A 240 -15.98 6.19 2.46
C PRO A 240 -14.98 7.28 2.04
N PRO A 241 -14.10 7.72 2.96
CA PRO A 241 -12.96 8.55 2.59
C PRO A 241 -12.13 7.86 1.50
N ALA A 242 -11.79 8.62 0.47
CA ALA A 242 -11.16 8.10 -0.74
C ALA A 242 -10.13 9.07 -1.29
N VAL A 243 -9.03 8.52 -1.82
CA VAL A 243 -8.07 9.27 -2.65
C VAL A 243 -7.66 8.44 -3.84
N MET A 244 -7.30 9.12 -4.91
CA MET A 244 -6.56 8.55 -6.04
C MET A 244 -5.17 9.17 -6.04
N VAL A 245 -4.13 8.35 -6.11
CA VAL A 245 -2.75 8.82 -6.05
C VAL A 245 -2.07 8.54 -7.38
N GLU A 246 -1.60 9.60 -8.02
CA GLU A 246 -0.65 9.52 -9.13
C GLU A 246 0.76 9.53 -8.53
N LEU A 247 1.46 8.40 -8.55
CA LEU A 247 2.72 8.22 -7.81
C LEU A 247 3.95 8.88 -8.45
N GLY A 248 3.79 9.43 -9.65
CA GLY A 248 4.81 10.13 -10.44
C GLY A 248 4.43 10.16 -11.91
N ASN A 249 5.29 10.74 -12.75
CA ASN A 249 5.10 10.78 -14.20
C ASN A 249 5.89 9.66 -14.90
N MET A 250 5.19 8.72 -15.53
CA MET A 250 5.81 7.60 -16.26
C MET A 250 6.64 8.04 -17.47
N ARG A 251 6.44 9.27 -17.97
CA ARG A 251 7.25 9.89 -19.05
C ARG A 251 8.50 10.61 -18.54
N ASN A 252 8.65 10.76 -17.23
CA ASN A 252 9.86 11.30 -16.63
C ASN A 252 10.85 10.17 -16.34
N ARG A 253 12.10 10.34 -16.79
CA ARG A 253 13.14 9.31 -16.60
C ARG A 253 13.40 8.97 -15.13
N GLY A 254 13.36 9.96 -14.23
CA GLY A 254 13.60 9.78 -12.81
C GLY A 254 12.47 9.00 -12.13
N ASP A 255 11.22 9.42 -12.33
CA ASP A 255 10.05 8.72 -11.79
C ASP A 255 9.94 7.31 -12.36
N ALA A 256 10.11 7.14 -13.68
CA ALA A 256 10.09 5.85 -14.35
C ALA A 256 11.15 4.88 -13.79
N ALA A 257 12.37 5.35 -13.51
CA ALA A 257 13.42 4.52 -12.91
C ALA A 257 13.03 3.99 -11.53
N VAL A 258 12.27 4.76 -10.74
CA VAL A 258 11.79 4.33 -9.43
C VAL A 258 10.57 3.39 -9.57
N MET A 259 9.67 3.66 -10.51
CA MET A 259 8.46 2.86 -10.74
C MET A 259 8.75 1.45 -11.26
N THR A 260 9.85 1.27 -11.99
CA THR A 260 10.19 0.03 -12.69
C THR A 260 11.00 -0.95 -11.85
N ILE A 261 11.47 -0.56 -10.66
CA ILE A 261 12.28 -1.42 -9.80
C ILE A 261 11.52 -1.85 -8.53
N PRO A 262 11.71 -3.10 -8.06
CA PRO A 262 11.01 -3.61 -6.86
C PRO A 262 11.22 -2.76 -5.61
N ALA A 263 12.42 -2.21 -5.40
CA ALA A 263 12.73 -1.36 -4.25
C ALA A 263 11.92 -0.06 -4.22
N GLY A 264 11.71 0.56 -5.39
CA GLY A 264 10.92 1.78 -5.54
C GLY A 264 9.44 1.51 -5.32
N GLN A 265 8.91 0.43 -5.89
CA GLN A 265 7.53 -0.03 -5.67
C GLN A 265 7.26 -0.35 -4.20
N ALA A 266 8.20 -1.02 -3.51
CA ALA A 266 8.11 -1.27 -2.08
C ALA A 266 8.13 0.02 -1.26
N ARG A 267 8.92 1.03 -1.68
CA ARG A 267 8.96 2.35 -1.03
C ARG A 267 7.63 3.09 -1.16
N TYR A 268 7.00 3.09 -2.34
CA TYR A 268 5.65 3.60 -2.52
C TYR A 268 4.65 2.88 -1.62
N ALA A 269 4.66 1.55 -1.64
CA ALA A 269 3.72 0.74 -0.85
C ALA A 269 3.85 1.00 0.67
N ARG A 270 5.06 1.12 1.20
CA ARG A 270 5.30 1.48 2.61
C ARG A 270 4.73 2.85 2.96
N ALA A 271 4.88 3.84 2.08
CA ALA A 271 4.35 5.19 2.29
C ALA A 271 2.80 5.18 2.30
N LEU A 272 2.18 4.52 1.32
CA LEU A 272 0.72 4.43 1.22
C LEU A 272 0.11 3.66 2.40
N ALA A 273 0.69 2.52 2.81
CA ALA A 273 0.23 1.78 3.97
C ALA A 273 0.38 2.58 5.28
N ARG A 274 1.45 3.38 5.41
CA ARG A 274 1.63 4.29 6.55
C ARG A 274 0.53 5.36 6.58
N ALA A 275 0.22 5.95 5.43
CA ALA A 275 -0.84 6.97 5.34
C ALA A 275 -2.21 6.40 5.74
N ALA A 276 -2.58 5.23 5.19
CA ALA A 276 -3.81 4.55 5.55
C ALA A 276 -3.86 4.21 7.04
N ARG A 277 -2.75 3.72 7.61
CA ARG A 277 -2.65 3.48 9.06
C ARG A 277 -2.90 4.75 9.86
N THR A 278 -2.13 5.80 9.60
CA THR A 278 -2.26 7.10 10.30
C THR A 278 -3.69 7.63 10.24
N PHE A 279 -4.32 7.55 9.07
CA PHE A 279 -5.68 8.04 8.88
C PHE A 279 -6.75 7.23 9.62
N LEU A 280 -6.59 5.90 9.67
CA LEU A 280 -7.58 5.00 10.25
C LEU A 280 -7.46 4.89 11.77
N THR A 281 -6.28 5.12 12.35
CA THR A 281 -6.02 5.01 13.79
C THR A 281 -6.00 6.36 14.52
N ARG A 282 -6.42 7.43 13.85
CA ARG A 282 -6.59 8.75 14.48
C ARG A 282 -7.81 8.80 15.39
#